data_AF-A0A557P9V0-F1
#
_entry.id   AF-A0A557P9V0-F1
#
_cell.length_a   1.000
_cell.length_b   1.000
_cell.length_c   1.000
_cell.angle_alpha   90.00
_cell.angle_beta   90.00
_cell.angle_gamma   90.00
#
_symmetry.space_group_name_H-M   'P 1'
#
loop_
_entity.id
_entity.type
_entity.pdbx_description
1 polymer ?
#
loop_
_entity_poly.entity_id
_entity_poly.type
_entity_poly.pdbx_seq_one_letter_code
_entity_poly.pdbx_strand_id
1 'polypeptide(L)'
;MSLLGVKKLGGLFSINDIHRLAGGHEKNRPSYWVGNAKTKELVSEISKDGNPSLETIRGGAYPGTWACKELVYSYAMWVSPKFHLQVIRAFDRLHNQPVQQKTAPLTFLERKQLKSDEVIIRLSDLEQLFTQLKLQQSSK
;
A
#
# COMPACT_ATOMS: atom_id res chain seq x y z
N MET A 1 17.84 9.07 -3.13
CA MET A 1 16.76 10.03 -2.83
C MET A 1 15.47 9.26 -2.56
N SER A 2 15.12 9.04 -1.29
CA SER A 2 13.84 8.40 -0.91
C SER A 2 12.74 9.46 -0.89
N LEU A 3 11.86 9.43 -1.90
CA LEU A 3 10.82 10.45 -2.06
C LEU A 3 9.61 10.34 -1.11
N LEU A 4 9.60 9.39 -0.18
CA LEU A 4 8.77 9.43 1.04
C LEU A 4 9.57 8.77 2.15
N GLY A 5 9.67 9.40 3.32
CA GLY A 5 10.44 8.93 4.49
C GLY A 5 9.98 7.61 5.12
N VAL A 6 9.46 6.67 4.34
CA VAL A 6 9.15 5.29 4.74
C VAL A 6 10.38 4.42 4.50
N LYS A 7 10.94 3.89 5.57
CA LYS A 7 12.08 2.96 5.48
C LYS A 7 11.67 1.65 4.82
N LYS A 8 12.63 1.03 4.13
CA LYS A 8 12.52 -0.33 3.57
C LYS A 8 13.64 -1.22 4.09
N LEU A 9 13.32 -2.50 4.32
CA LEU A 9 14.26 -3.51 4.80
C LEU A 9 13.91 -4.85 4.13
N GLY A 10 14.81 -5.41 3.32
CA GLY A 10 14.61 -6.74 2.72
C GLY A 10 13.33 -6.90 1.87
N GLY A 11 12.86 -5.83 1.22
CA GLY A 11 11.60 -5.83 0.46
C GLY A 11 10.35 -5.49 1.28
N LEU A 12 10.48 -5.37 2.60
CA LEU A 12 9.44 -4.93 3.53
C LEU A 12 9.49 -3.41 3.73
N PHE A 13 8.36 -2.84 4.11
CA PHE A 13 8.18 -1.41 4.38
C PHE A 13 7.87 -1.19 5.86
N SER A 14 8.38 -0.10 6.45
CA SER A 14 8.12 0.23 7.84
C SER A 14 6.68 0.74 8.04
N ILE A 15 5.85 -0.07 8.70
CA ILE A 15 4.48 0.30 9.07
C ILE A 15 4.48 1.43 10.10
N ASN A 16 5.52 1.53 10.95
CA ASN A 16 5.68 2.61 11.90
C ASN A 16 5.86 3.98 11.22
N ASP A 17 6.63 4.04 10.13
CA ASP A 17 6.77 5.30 9.39
C ASP A 17 5.47 5.67 8.69
N ILE A 18 4.77 4.68 8.10
CA ILE A 18 3.43 4.89 7.50
C ILE A 18 2.44 5.39 8.54
N HIS A 19 2.43 4.80 9.73
CA HIS A 19 1.60 5.23 10.85
C HIS A 19 1.83 6.70 11.22
N ARG A 20 3.12 7.11 11.32
CA ARG A 20 3.49 8.50 11.61
C ARG A 20 3.01 9.44 10.50
N LEU A 21 3.17 9.04 9.24
CA LEU A 21 2.72 9.81 8.08
C LEU A 21 1.18 9.91 7.98
N ALA A 22 0.46 8.93 8.54
CA ALA A 22 -0.99 8.85 8.59
C ALA A 22 -1.61 9.48 9.86
N GLY A 23 -0.86 10.35 10.54
CA GLY A 23 -1.34 11.14 11.69
C GLY A 23 -1.00 10.56 13.06
N GLY A 24 -0.40 9.36 13.15
CA GLY A 24 0.16 8.84 14.40
C GLY A 24 -0.86 8.57 15.52
N HIS A 25 -2.14 8.41 15.21
CA HIS A 25 -3.20 8.24 16.20
C HIS A 25 -3.05 6.94 17.00
N GLU A 26 -3.08 7.00 18.34
CA GLU A 26 -2.83 5.85 19.21
C GLU A 26 -3.73 4.63 18.94
N LYS A 27 -5.03 4.85 18.66
CA LYS A 27 -5.99 3.79 18.31
C LYS A 27 -5.58 2.98 17.06
N ASN A 28 -4.74 3.57 16.22
CA ASN A 28 -4.27 3.02 14.96
C ASN A 28 -2.83 2.49 15.08
N ARG A 29 -2.31 2.23 16.28
CA ARG A 29 -0.93 1.74 16.44
C ARG A 29 -0.71 0.42 15.69
N PRO A 30 0.47 0.23 15.05
CA PRO A 30 0.78 -1.00 14.32
C PRO A 30 0.66 -2.27 15.18
N SER A 31 0.99 -2.20 16.47
CA SER A 31 0.85 -3.33 17.40
C SER A 31 -0.59 -3.84 17.53
N TYR A 32 -1.58 -2.95 17.54
CA TYR A 32 -2.99 -3.34 17.57
C TYR A 32 -3.43 -3.98 16.26
N TRP A 33 -2.97 -3.43 15.14
CA TRP A 33 -3.28 -3.97 13.82
C TRP A 33 -2.71 -5.39 13.63
N VAL A 34 -1.46 -5.63 14.04
CA VAL A 34 -0.83 -6.98 14.01
C VAL A 34 -1.57 -7.96 14.92
N GLY A 35 -2.14 -7.49 16.03
CA GLY A 35 -2.91 -8.31 16.96
C GLY A 35 -4.29 -8.77 16.42
N ASN A 36 -4.84 -8.08 15.44
CA ASN A 36 -6.18 -8.30 14.90
C ASN A 36 -6.29 -9.67 14.19
N ALA A 37 -7.40 -10.39 14.41
CA ALA A 37 -7.68 -11.69 13.81
C ALA A 37 -7.61 -11.64 12.27
N LYS A 38 -8.28 -10.65 11.65
CA LYS A 38 -8.26 -10.46 10.19
C LYS A 38 -6.86 -10.25 9.62
N THR A 39 -6.02 -9.52 10.34
CA THR A 39 -4.63 -9.29 9.92
C THR A 39 -3.82 -10.57 9.97
N LYS A 40 -3.99 -11.37 11.03
CA LYS A 40 -3.30 -12.67 11.18
C LYS A 40 -3.70 -13.66 10.09
N GLU A 41 -4.99 -13.72 9.78
CA GLU A 41 -5.52 -14.54 8.67
C GLU A 41 -4.92 -14.11 7.33
N LEU A 42 -4.90 -12.80 7.04
CA LEU A 42 -4.32 -12.28 5.82
C LEU A 42 -2.81 -12.55 5.72
N VAL A 43 -2.06 -12.37 6.82
CA VAL A 43 -0.63 -12.71 6.91
C VAL A 43 -0.42 -14.20 6.60
N SER A 44 -1.26 -15.07 7.17
CA SER A 44 -1.20 -16.51 6.92
C SER A 44 -1.46 -16.87 5.46
N GLU A 45 -2.34 -16.15 4.77
CA GLU A 45 -2.62 -16.37 3.35
C GLU A 45 -1.42 -15.96 2.48
N ILE A 46 -0.87 -14.76 2.70
CA ILE A 46 0.27 -14.24 1.94
C ILE A 46 1.53 -15.10 2.17
N SER A 47 1.73 -15.60 3.39
CA SER A 47 2.88 -16.44 3.71
C SER A 47 2.89 -17.78 3.00
N LYS A 48 1.78 -18.24 2.40
CA LYS A 48 1.74 -19.48 1.60
C LYS A 48 2.61 -19.39 0.35
N ASP A 49 2.84 -18.18 -0.17
CA ASP A 49 3.70 -17.95 -1.34
C ASP A 49 5.20 -18.07 -1.01
N GLY A 50 5.56 -18.36 0.26
CA GLY A 50 6.94 -18.58 0.70
C GLY A 50 7.76 -17.30 0.93
N ASN A 51 7.17 -16.12 0.67
CA ASN A 51 7.83 -14.83 0.88
C ASN A 51 7.58 -14.27 2.29
N PRO A 52 8.55 -13.50 2.86
CA PRO A 52 8.33 -12.79 4.11
C PRO A 52 7.19 -11.77 3.94
N SER A 53 6.12 -11.93 4.69
CA SER A 53 4.95 -11.06 4.62
C SER A 53 4.97 -10.00 5.72
N LEU A 54 5.24 -10.39 6.97
CA LEU A 54 5.26 -9.52 8.14
C LEU A 54 6.41 -9.89 9.09
N GLU A 55 7.15 -8.89 9.54
CA GLU A 55 8.22 -9.03 10.52
C GLU A 55 8.10 -7.99 11.63
N THR A 56 8.31 -8.40 12.87
CA THR A 56 8.35 -7.49 14.02
C THR A 56 9.70 -7.57 14.69
N ILE A 57 10.50 -6.51 14.55
CA ILE A 57 11.84 -6.41 15.12
C ILE A 57 11.75 -5.67 16.46
N ARG A 58 12.21 -6.32 17.54
CA ARG A 58 12.24 -5.74 18.89
C ARG A 58 13.69 -5.39 19.24
N GLY A 59 14.02 -4.09 19.21
CA GLY A 59 15.37 -3.57 19.50
C GLY A 59 16.31 -3.53 18.29
N GLY A 60 17.59 -3.21 18.52
CA GLY A 60 18.60 -3.10 17.48
C GLY A 60 18.49 -1.83 16.63
N ALA A 61 19.10 -1.84 15.43
CA ALA A 61 19.17 -0.68 14.54
C ALA A 61 17.84 -0.36 13.82
N TYR A 62 16.95 -1.34 13.68
CA TYR A 62 15.73 -1.22 12.88
C TYR A 62 14.45 -1.73 13.61
N PRO A 63 14.16 -1.27 14.83
CA PRO A 63 12.99 -1.72 15.57
C PRO A 63 11.69 -1.27 14.88
N GLY A 64 10.69 -2.13 14.90
CA GLY A 64 9.37 -1.82 14.36
C GLY A 64 8.68 -2.99 13.67
N THR A 65 7.51 -2.70 13.12
CA THR A 65 6.73 -3.61 12.28
C THR A 65 7.02 -3.32 10.82
N TRP A 66 7.46 -4.35 10.12
CA TRP A 66 7.85 -4.34 8.72
C TRP A 66 6.92 -5.27 7.94
N ALA A 67 6.40 -4.82 6.80
CA ALA A 67 5.44 -5.63 6.05
C ALA A 67 5.62 -5.50 4.53
N CYS A 68 5.20 -6.53 3.80
CA CYS A 68 5.14 -6.51 2.34
C CYS A 68 4.10 -5.49 1.84
N LYS A 69 4.08 -5.26 0.52
CA LYS A 69 3.27 -4.20 -0.10
C LYS A 69 1.76 -4.39 0.13
N GLU A 70 1.29 -5.63 0.07
CA GLU A 70 -0.09 -6.04 0.29
C GLU A 70 -0.55 -5.68 1.71
N LEU A 71 0.31 -5.94 2.69
CA LEU A 71 0.04 -5.61 4.08
C LEU A 71 0.12 -4.11 4.36
N VAL A 72 0.95 -3.35 3.62
CA VAL A 72 0.93 -1.89 3.64
C VAL A 72 -0.43 -1.35 3.21
N TYR A 73 -1.02 -1.89 2.13
CA TYR A 73 -2.37 -1.52 1.70
C TYR A 73 -3.41 -1.85 2.75
N SER A 74 -3.38 -3.07 3.28
CA SER A 74 -4.31 -3.53 4.32
C SER A 74 -4.27 -2.62 5.56
N TYR A 75 -3.07 -2.26 6.02
CA TYR A 75 -2.90 -1.32 7.13
C TYR A 75 -3.49 0.06 6.80
N ALA A 76 -3.18 0.63 5.64
CA ALA A 76 -3.70 1.93 5.24
C ALA A 76 -5.24 1.95 5.15
N MET A 77 -5.85 0.87 4.66
CA MET A 77 -7.31 0.68 4.63
C MET A 77 -7.92 0.59 6.03
N TRP A 78 -7.26 -0.10 6.94
CA TRP A 78 -7.69 -0.23 8.34
C TRP A 78 -7.65 1.13 9.06
N VAL A 79 -6.60 1.92 8.82
CA VAL A 79 -6.42 3.26 9.42
C VAL A 79 -7.45 4.26 8.87
N SER A 80 -7.86 4.13 7.61
CA SER A 80 -8.73 5.09 6.93
C SER A 80 -9.84 4.42 6.12
N PRO A 81 -11.08 4.45 6.63
CA PRO A 81 -12.25 3.95 5.91
C PRO A 81 -12.48 4.65 4.57
N LYS A 82 -12.16 5.94 4.48
CA LYS A 82 -12.26 6.68 3.21
C LYS A 82 -11.29 6.14 2.17
N PHE A 83 -10.04 5.92 2.58
CA PHE A 83 -9.03 5.34 1.71
C PHE A 83 -9.44 3.94 1.26
N HIS A 84 -9.95 3.12 2.17
CA HIS A 84 -10.50 1.81 1.86
C HIS A 84 -11.57 1.87 0.76
N LEU A 85 -12.55 2.77 0.90
CA LEU A 85 -13.59 2.95 -0.12
C LEU A 85 -13.03 3.41 -1.47
N GLN A 86 -12.00 4.26 -1.48
CA GLN A 86 -11.34 4.70 -2.71
C GLN A 86 -10.67 3.54 -3.44
N VAL A 87 -9.99 2.66 -2.70
CA VAL A 87 -9.35 1.47 -3.31
C VAL A 87 -10.39 0.50 -3.86
N ILE A 88 -11.48 0.24 -3.11
CA ILE A 88 -12.59 -0.59 -3.60
C ILE A 88 -13.14 -0.04 -4.91
N ARG A 89 -13.45 1.27 -4.96
CA ARG A 89 -13.97 1.91 -6.17
C ARG A 89 -12.95 1.96 -7.31
N ALA A 90 -11.66 2.07 -7.00
CA ALA A 90 -10.61 2.03 -8.01
C ALA A 90 -10.51 0.64 -8.63
N PHE A 91 -10.52 -0.40 -7.81
CA PHE A 91 -10.55 -1.79 -8.26
C PHE A 91 -11.80 -2.07 -9.13
N ASP A 92 -12.97 -1.62 -8.68
CA ASP A 92 -14.23 -1.76 -9.41
C ASP A 92 -14.18 -1.06 -10.79
N ARG A 93 -13.68 0.18 -10.85
CA ARG A 93 -13.50 0.89 -12.12
C ARG A 93 -12.53 0.18 -13.06
N LEU A 94 -11.44 -0.40 -12.56
CA LEU A 94 -10.48 -1.12 -13.40
C LEU A 94 -11.09 -2.37 -14.05
N HIS A 95 -12.05 -3.02 -13.39
CA HIS A 95 -12.69 -4.24 -13.89
C HIS A 95 -13.95 -3.96 -14.71
N ASN A 96 -14.69 -2.89 -14.37
CA ASN A 96 -15.97 -2.55 -14.99
C ASN A 96 -15.89 -1.41 -16.01
N GLN A 97 -14.72 -0.81 -16.24
CA GLN A 97 -14.55 0.08 -17.38
C GLN A 97 -14.58 -0.75 -18.67
N PRO A 98 -15.53 -0.52 -19.60
CA PRO A 98 -15.29 -0.90 -20.98
C PRO A 98 -13.99 -0.21 -21.37
N VAL A 99 -13.04 -0.95 -21.92
CA VAL A 99 -11.77 -0.41 -22.39
C VAL A 99 -12.11 0.73 -23.35
N GLN A 100 -12.15 1.96 -22.84
CA GLN A 100 -12.17 3.15 -23.66
C GLN A 100 -10.74 3.25 -24.18
N GLN A 101 -10.45 2.40 -25.16
CA GLN A 101 -9.36 2.60 -26.06
C GLN A 101 -9.60 3.99 -26.61
N LYS A 102 -8.87 4.98 -26.11
CA LYS A 102 -8.55 6.14 -26.94
C LYS A 102 -7.75 5.57 -28.10
N THR A 103 -8.44 5.12 -29.14
CA THR A 103 -7.89 4.69 -30.43
C THR A 103 -7.38 5.93 -31.16
N ALA A 104 -6.30 6.52 -30.64
CA ALA A 104 -5.27 7.03 -31.54
C ALA A 104 -4.36 5.82 -31.83
N PRO A 105 -4.00 5.54 -33.10
CA PRO A 105 -3.11 4.43 -33.40
C PRO A 105 -1.74 4.68 -32.75
N LEU A 106 -1.47 3.97 -31.65
CA LEU A 106 -0.19 4.00 -30.96
C LEU A 106 0.85 3.23 -31.78
N THR A 107 2.02 3.84 -31.90
CA THR A 107 3.19 3.28 -32.57
C THR A 107 3.67 1.99 -31.89
N PHE A 108 4.39 1.12 -32.61
CA PHE A 108 4.91 -0.16 -32.08
C PHE A 108 5.72 -0.02 -30.78
N LEU A 109 6.37 1.12 -30.60
CA LEU A 109 7.20 1.45 -29.44
C LEU A 109 6.33 1.68 -28.19
N GLU A 110 5.18 2.32 -28.36
CA GLU A 110 4.21 2.55 -27.29
C GLU A 110 3.54 1.25 -26.82
N ARG A 111 3.36 0.26 -27.71
CA ARG A 111 2.85 -1.08 -27.33
C ARG A 111 3.85 -1.89 -26.50
N LYS A 112 5.15 -1.75 -26.75
CA LYS A 112 6.20 -2.41 -25.93
C LYS A 112 6.30 -1.76 -24.55
N GLN A 113 6.07 -0.44 -24.48
CA GLN A 113 5.99 0.31 -23.23
C GLN A 113 4.78 -0.13 -22.38
N LEU A 114 3.61 -0.30 -22.98
CA LEU A 114 2.37 -0.67 -22.27
C LEU A 114 2.42 -2.04 -21.59
N LYS A 115 3.03 -3.07 -22.23
CA LYS A 115 3.23 -4.39 -21.59
C LYS A 115 4.17 -4.37 -20.38
N SER A 116 5.04 -3.37 -20.33
CA SER A 116 5.95 -3.13 -19.20
C SER A 116 5.25 -2.38 -18.06
N ASP A 117 4.16 -1.70 -18.37
CA ASP A 117 3.43 -0.82 -17.46
C ASP A 117 2.17 -1.49 -16.88
N GLU A 118 1.56 -2.47 -17.55
CA GLU A 118 0.44 -3.26 -17.00
C GLU A 118 0.82 -4.13 -15.78
N VAL A 119 2.08 -4.56 -15.68
CA VAL A 119 2.56 -5.34 -14.51
C VAL A 119 2.83 -4.45 -13.30
N ILE A 120 2.82 -3.13 -13.48
CA ILE A 120 3.16 -2.23 -12.41
C ILE A 120 1.97 -1.35 -12.08
N ILE A 121 1.16 -1.85 -11.12
CA ILE A 121 0.55 -1.04 -10.07
C ILE A 121 1.71 -0.30 -9.36
N ARG A 122 2.26 0.74 -10.02
CA ARG A 122 3.50 1.43 -9.65
C ARG A 122 3.26 2.09 -8.31
N LEU A 123 4.30 2.10 -7.50
CA LEU A 123 4.36 2.80 -6.22
C LEU A 123 3.79 4.23 -6.27
N SER A 124 3.71 4.88 -7.43
CA SER A 124 3.03 6.17 -7.67
C SER A 124 1.58 6.21 -7.19
N ASP A 125 0.82 5.13 -7.33
CA ASP A 125 -0.58 5.11 -6.87
C ASP A 125 -0.64 5.15 -5.34
N LEU A 126 0.32 4.50 -4.65
CA LEU A 126 0.50 4.64 -3.20
C LEU A 126 0.87 6.06 -2.79
N GLU A 127 1.75 6.73 -3.55
CA GLU A 127 2.17 8.11 -3.23
C GLU A 127 1.02 9.11 -3.38
N GLN A 128 0.23 8.98 -4.45
CA GLN A 128 -0.97 9.79 -4.65
C GLN A 128 -2.01 9.52 -3.55
N LEU A 129 -2.19 8.26 -3.17
CA LEU A 129 -3.15 7.86 -2.13
C LEU A 129 -2.73 8.32 -0.73
N PHE A 130 -1.45 8.23 -0.37
CA PHE A 130 -0.93 8.79 0.89
C PHE A 130 -1.01 10.32 0.93
N THR A 131 -0.82 10.99 -0.20
CA THR A 131 -1.00 12.44 -0.32
C THR A 131 -2.45 12.84 -0.09
N GLN A 132 -3.40 12.10 -0.67
CA GLN A 132 -4.83 12.30 -0.43
C GLN A 132 -5.23 12.04 1.02
N LEU A 133 -4.63 11.02 1.66
CA LEU A 133 -4.87 10.72 3.08
C LEU A 133 -4.47 11.89 3.99
N LYS A 134 -3.31 12.51 3.75
CA LYS A 134 -2.85 13.68 4.53
C LYS A 134 -3.80 14.87 4.41
N LEU A 135 -4.30 15.15 3.19
CA LEU A 135 -5.26 16.23 2.95
C LEU A 135 -6.59 16.00 3.68
N GLN A 136 -7.03 14.75 3.80
CA GLN A 136 -8.25 14.38 4.51
C GLN A 136 -8.18 14.58 6.02
N GLN A 137 -6.99 14.43 6.61
CA GLN A 137 -6.78 14.55 8.04
C GLN A 137 -6.48 15.98 8.50
N SER A 138 -6.08 16.88 7.58
CA SER A 138 -5.75 18.28 7.88
C SER A 138 -6.95 19.24 7.86
N SER A 139 -8.15 18.76 7.53
CA SER A 139 -9.36 19.58 7.40
C SER A 139 -10.29 19.49 8.62
N LYS A 140 -9.73 19.36 9.83
CA LYS A 140 -10.43 19.44 11.11
C LYS A 140 -9.74 20.44 12.03
#